data_AF-A0A7V8QTG6-F1
#
_entry.id   AF-A0A7V8QTG6-F1
#
_cell.length_a   1.000
_cell.length_b   1.000
_cell.length_c   1.000
_cell.angle_alpha   90.00
_cell.angle_beta   90.00
_cell.angle_gamma   90.00
#
_symmetry.space_group_name_H-M   'P 1'
#
loop_
_entity.id
_entity.type
_entity.pdbx_description
1 polymer ?
#
loop_
_entity_poly.entity_id
_entity_poly.type
_entity_poly.pdbx_seq_one_letter_code
_entity_poly.pdbx_strand_id
1 'polypeptide(L)'
;MKKKINLIAAIFTCVLLASCQAINKKIELGVQQEEQTLTKWINKSEKDLKIFFGKPDKIEFTTDRNRRYVYVTKKLTIKCERIFEINPNNVVIGFSSKNCF
;
A
#
# COMPACT_ATOMS: atom_id res chain seq x y z
N MET A 1 -34.30 -34.33 -11.46
CA MET A 1 -33.96 -32.95 -11.89
C MET A 1 -33.43 -32.09 -10.74
N LYS A 2 -34.14 -31.97 -9.60
CA LYS A 2 -33.71 -31.17 -8.43
C LYS A 2 -32.31 -31.48 -7.88
N LYS A 3 -31.91 -32.77 -7.78
CA LYS A 3 -30.56 -33.17 -7.34
C LYS A 3 -29.43 -32.69 -8.27
N LYS A 4 -29.66 -32.65 -9.59
CA LYS A 4 -28.67 -32.16 -10.57
C LYS A 4 -28.53 -30.63 -10.48
N ILE A 5 -29.63 -29.92 -10.24
CA ILE A 5 -29.65 -28.46 -10.03
C ILE A 5 -28.88 -28.08 -8.76
N ASN A 6 -29.11 -28.79 -7.65
CA ASN A 6 -28.38 -28.55 -6.39
C ASN A 6 -26.87 -28.80 -6.54
N LEU A 7 -26.46 -29.80 -7.33
CA LEU A 7 -25.06 -30.09 -7.59
C LEU A 7 -24.39 -28.97 -8.41
N ILE A 8 -25.07 -28.47 -9.45
CA ILE A 8 -24.58 -27.34 -10.26
C ILE A 8 -24.44 -26.07 -9.41
N ALA A 9 -25.42 -25.79 -8.56
CA ALA A 9 -25.38 -24.65 -7.64
C ALA A 9 -24.20 -24.73 -6.67
N ALA A 10 -23.93 -25.92 -6.12
CA ALA A 10 -22.79 -26.15 -5.23
C ALA A 10 -21.43 -25.92 -5.93
N ILE A 11 -21.28 -26.42 -7.17
CA ILE A 11 -20.06 -26.21 -7.97
C ILE A 11 -19.87 -24.72 -8.26
N PHE A 12 -20.94 -24.01 -8.63
CA PHE A 12 -20.89 -22.57 -8.89
C PHE A 12 -20.45 -21.79 -7.66
N THR A 13 -20.98 -22.11 -6.47
CA THR A 13 -20.54 -21.46 -5.21
C THR A 13 -19.08 -21.74 -4.88
N CYS A 14 -18.57 -22.96 -5.14
CA CYS A 14 -17.15 -23.27 -4.92
C CYS A 14 -16.22 -22.46 -5.82
N VAL A 15 -16.58 -22.27 -7.10
CA VAL A 15 -15.78 -21.47 -8.04
C VAL A 15 -15.73 -19.99 -7.62
N LEU A 16 -16.85 -19.43 -7.15
CA LEU A 16 -16.90 -18.07 -6.65
C LEU A 16 -16.00 -17.88 -5.41
N LEU A 17 -16.05 -18.81 -4.45
CA LEU A 17 -15.20 -18.78 -3.25
C LEU A 17 -13.71 -18.86 -3.59
N ALA A 18 -13.32 -19.73 -4.53
CA ALA A 18 -11.94 -19.85 -4.99
C ALA A 18 -11.43 -18.56 -5.67
N SER A 19 -12.29 -17.87 -6.41
CA SER A 19 -11.94 -16.62 -7.08
C SER A 19 -11.67 -15.46 -6.10
N CYS A 20 -12.45 -15.33 -5.03
CA CYS A 20 -12.19 -14.33 -3.98
C CYS A 20 -10.86 -14.59 -3.26
N GLN A 21 -10.54 -15.86 -2.96
CA GLN A 21 -9.27 -16.22 -2.34
C GLN A 21 -8.07 -15.86 -3.24
N ALA A 22 -8.18 -16.08 -4.55
CA ALA A 22 -7.13 -15.72 -5.49
C ALA A 22 -6.87 -14.20 -5.56
N ILE A 23 -7.93 -13.39 -5.48
CA ILE A 23 -7.81 -11.92 -5.47
C ILE A 23 -7.13 -11.45 -4.18
N ASN A 24 -7.54 -11.96 -3.02
CA ASN A 24 -6.92 -11.61 -1.75
C ASN A 24 -5.43 -11.93 -1.75
N LYS A 25 -5.04 -13.10 -2.26
CA LYS A 25 -3.62 -13.47 -2.36
C LYS A 25 -2.81 -12.49 -3.22
N LYS A 26 -3.38 -11.99 -4.33
CA LYS A 26 -2.72 -10.98 -5.15
C LYS A 26 -2.55 -9.66 -4.41
N ILE A 27 -3.57 -9.25 -3.65
CA ILE A 27 -3.52 -8.04 -2.82
C ILE A 27 -2.43 -8.18 -1.75
N GLU A 28 -2.39 -9.29 -1.02
CA GLU A 28 -1.37 -9.55 0.01
C GLU A 28 0.05 -9.52 -0.55
N LEU A 29 0.27 -10.15 -1.71
CA LEU A 29 1.57 -10.10 -2.39
C LEU A 29 1.96 -8.67 -2.79
N GLY A 30 1.00 -7.88 -3.26
CA GLY A 30 1.23 -6.47 -3.59
C GLY A 30 1.61 -5.63 -2.37
N VAL A 31 0.91 -5.82 -1.24
CA VAL A 31 1.23 -5.17 0.04
C VAL A 31 2.64 -5.54 0.50
N GLN A 32 3.00 -6.81 0.46
CA GLN A 32 4.33 -7.28 0.86
C GLN A 32 5.44 -6.69 -0.01
N GLN A 33 5.24 -6.61 -1.33
CA GLN A 33 6.22 -6.01 -2.25
C GLN A 33 6.41 -4.50 -2.01
N GLU A 34 5.32 -3.79 -1.76
CA GLU A 34 5.35 -2.37 -1.40
C GLU A 34 6.09 -2.17 -0.08
N GLU A 35 5.76 -2.93 0.97
CA GLU A 35 6.41 -2.84 2.27
C GLU A 35 7.92 -3.14 2.20
N GLN A 36 8.31 -4.18 1.46
CA GLN A 36 9.72 -4.49 1.19
C GLN A 36 10.46 -3.36 0.47
N THR A 37 9.77 -2.67 -0.44
CA THR A 37 10.33 -1.52 -1.17
C THR A 37 10.49 -0.32 -0.25
N LEU A 38 9.48 -0.04 0.57
CA LEU A 38 9.48 1.12 1.47
C LEU A 38 10.42 0.95 2.67
N THR A 39 10.62 -0.27 3.13
CA THR A 39 11.56 -0.60 4.22
C THR A 39 13.00 -0.16 3.90
N LYS A 40 13.38 -0.15 2.62
CA LYS A 40 14.72 0.30 2.16
C LYS A 40 14.97 1.79 2.41
N TRP A 41 13.92 2.57 2.68
CA TRP A 41 14.01 4.00 2.98
C TRP A 41 14.24 4.30 4.46
N ILE A 42 14.00 3.34 5.36
CA ILE A 42 14.34 3.53 6.77
C ILE A 42 15.84 3.80 6.90
N ASN A 43 16.19 4.80 7.72
CA ASN A 43 17.54 5.31 7.91
C ASN A 43 18.18 5.99 6.68
N LYS A 44 17.43 6.23 5.60
CA LYS A 44 17.90 7.06 4.47
C LYS A 44 17.67 8.54 4.76
N SER A 45 18.43 9.38 4.05
CA SER A 45 18.31 10.83 4.20
C SER A 45 17.04 11.36 3.51
N GLU A 46 16.51 12.46 4.04
CA GLU A 46 15.43 13.24 3.42
C GLU A 46 15.79 13.65 1.99
N LYS A 47 17.07 13.94 1.73
CA LYS A 47 17.57 14.33 0.41
C LYS A 47 17.42 13.18 -0.58
N ASP A 48 17.87 11.99 -0.22
CA ASP A 48 17.77 10.81 -1.10
C ASP A 48 16.31 10.46 -1.38
N LEU A 49 15.46 10.55 -0.35
CA LEU A 49 14.02 10.34 -0.48
C LEU A 49 13.41 11.31 -1.49
N LYS A 50 13.71 12.60 -1.39
CA LYS A 50 13.25 13.64 -2.32
C LYS A 50 13.83 13.49 -3.73
N ILE A 51 15.05 12.98 -3.88
CA ILE A 51 15.62 12.70 -5.20
C ILE A 51 14.82 11.59 -5.90
N PHE A 52 14.40 10.57 -5.17
CA PHE A 52 13.67 9.43 -5.73
C PHE A 52 12.18 9.70 -5.92
N PHE A 53 11.49 10.18 -4.88
CA PHE A 53 10.05 10.42 -4.92
C PHE A 53 9.66 11.83 -5.40
N GLY A 54 10.62 12.74 -5.52
CA GLY A 54 10.36 14.14 -5.85
C GLY A 54 9.91 14.96 -4.64
N LYS A 55 9.21 16.06 -4.92
CA LYS A 55 8.64 16.94 -3.89
C LYS A 55 7.36 16.30 -3.32
N PRO A 56 7.17 16.26 -1.99
CA PRO A 56 5.93 15.78 -1.40
C PRO A 56 4.76 16.73 -1.73
N ASP A 57 3.57 16.16 -1.89
CA ASP A 57 2.34 16.91 -2.14
C ASP A 57 1.90 17.69 -0.91
N LYS A 58 2.13 17.11 0.28
CA LYS A 58 1.86 17.75 1.57
C LYS A 58 2.96 17.44 2.57
N ILE A 59 3.27 18.41 3.41
CA ILE A 59 4.15 18.25 4.57
C ILE A 59 3.32 18.56 5.81
N GLU A 60 3.26 17.62 6.74
CA GLU A 60 2.62 17.81 8.03
C GLU A 60 3.69 17.80 9.13
N PHE A 61 3.59 18.72 10.08
CA PHE A 61 4.49 18.77 11.22
C PHE A 61 3.82 18.08 12.40
N THR A 62 4.55 17.19 13.08
CA THR A 62 4.08 16.55 14.30
C THR A 62 4.51 17.34 15.53
N THR A 63 3.91 17.04 16.68
CA THR A 63 4.29 17.60 17.99
C THR A 63 5.75 17.32 18.34
N ASP A 64 6.31 16.22 17.83
CA ASP A 64 7.64 15.73 18.17
C ASP A 64 8.75 16.37 17.30
N ARG A 65 8.40 17.44 16.56
CA ARG A 65 9.25 18.11 15.54
C ARG A 65 9.60 17.23 14.34
N ASN A 66 8.93 16.09 14.19
CA ASN A 66 9.02 15.28 12.98
C ASN A 66 8.17 15.90 11.87
N ARG A 67 8.47 15.51 10.64
CA ARG A 67 7.74 15.90 9.44
C ARG A 67 7.19 14.65 8.77
N ARG A 68 5.91 14.66 8.44
CA ARG A 68 5.30 13.63 7.59
C ARG A 68 5.22 14.15 6.16
N TYR A 69 5.92 13.49 5.26
CA TYR A 69 5.89 13.77 3.83
C TYR A 69 4.85 12.87 3.19
N VAL A 70 3.79 13.49 2.68
CA VAL A 70 2.67 12.79 2.04
C VAL A 70 2.83 12.90 0.53
N TYR A 71 2.91 11.75 -0.13
CA TYR A 71 2.93 11.61 -1.58
C TYR A 71 1.63 10.94 -2.01
N VAL A 72 0.85 11.62 -2.84
CA VAL A 72 -0.45 11.16 -3.32
C VAL A 72 -0.38 11.03 -4.83
N THR A 73 -0.61 9.82 -5.32
CA THR A 73 -0.79 9.57 -6.76
C THR A 73 -2.18 9.00 -7.00
N LYS A 74 -2.75 9.24 -8.17
CA LYS A 74 -4.07 8.74 -8.54
C LYS A 74 -3.95 7.89 -9.80
N LYS A 75 -4.37 6.64 -9.72
CA LYS A 75 -4.50 5.76 -10.88
C LYS A 75 -5.96 5.39 -11.03
N LEU A 76 -6.55 5.76 -12.17
CA LEU A 76 -8.00 5.67 -12.40
C LEU A 76 -8.78 6.42 -11.31
N THR A 77 -9.54 5.71 -10.47
CA THR A 77 -10.30 6.26 -9.34
C THR A 77 -9.63 6.00 -7.98
N ILE A 78 -8.56 5.21 -7.94
CA ILE A 78 -7.89 4.80 -6.71
C ILE A 78 -6.75 5.77 -6.39
N LYS A 79 -6.75 6.31 -5.17
CA LYS A 79 -5.67 7.13 -4.64
C LYS A 79 -4.67 6.24 -3.90
N CYS A 80 -3.42 6.28 -4.34
CA CYS A 80 -2.27 5.76 -3.63
C CYS A 80 -1.70 6.87 -2.76
N GLU A 81 -1.50 6.60 -1.47
CA GLU A 81 -0.92 7.52 -0.51
C GLU A 81 0.27 6.86 0.18
N ARG A 82 1.44 7.48 0.08
CA ARG A 82 2.64 7.11 0.83
C ARG A 82 2.98 8.22 1.80
N ILE A 83 3.19 7.88 3.05
CA ILE A 83 3.62 8.82 4.09
C ILE A 83 4.98 8.37 4.59
N PHE A 84 5.94 9.29 4.62
CA PHE A 84 7.23 9.05 5.27
C PHE A 84 7.37 9.97 6.47
N GLU A 85 7.80 9.41 7.60
CA GLU A 85 8.11 10.18 8.80
C GLU A 85 9.61 10.50 8.85
N ILE A 86 9.92 11.78 8.99
CA ILE A 86 11.28 12.32 8.95
C ILE A 86 11.55 13.06 10.24
N ASN A 87 12.63 12.68 10.93
CA ASN A 87 13.01 13.29 12.19
C ASN A 87 13.78 14.63 11.98
N PRO A 88 14.09 15.39 13.06
CA PRO A 88 14.86 16.63 12.96
C PRO A 88 16.27 16.48 12.37
N ASN A 89 16.84 15.27 12.39
CA ASN A 89 18.14 14.96 11.79
C ASN A 89 18.04 14.69 10.27
N ASN A 90 16.86 14.91 9.67
CA ASN A 90 16.58 14.69 8.25
C ASN A 90 16.75 13.22 7.83
N VAL A 91 16.39 12.30 8.73
CA VAL A 91 16.43 10.85 8.51
C VAL A 91 15.01 10.30 8.53
N VAL A 92 14.72 9.39 7.59
CA VAL A 92 13.45 8.66 7.54
C VAL A 92 13.43 7.60 8.65
N ILE A 93 12.44 7.69 9.53
CA ILE A 93 12.29 6.80 10.70
C ILE A 93 11.05 5.90 10.62
N GLY A 94 10.14 6.18 9.68
CA GLY A 94 8.92 5.41 9.50
C GLY A 94 8.28 5.66 8.13
N PHE A 95 7.40 4.75 7.74
CA PHE A 95 6.57 4.92 6.55
C PHE A 95 5.18 4.30 6.75
N SER A 96 4.21 4.75 5.95
CA SER A 96 2.94 4.05 5.72
C SER A 96 2.56 4.15 4.25
N SER A 97 1.82 3.17 3.75
CA SER A 97 1.38 3.13 2.36
C SER A 97 -0.04 2.59 2.28
N LYS A 98 -0.85 3.22 1.42
CA LYS A 98 -2.25 2.86 1.22
C LYS A 98 -2.57 2.82 -0.26
N ASN A 99 -3.06 1.67 -0.73
CA ASN A 99 -3.52 1.44 -2.11
C ASN A 99 -2.45 1.72 -3.20
N CYS A 100 -1.18 1.45 -2.91
CA CYS A 100 -0.06 1.72 -3.82
C CYS A 100 0.46 0.48 -4.57
N PHE A 101 -0.28 -0.63 -4.52
CA PHE A 101 0.04 -1.94 -5.08
C PHE A 101 -0.95 -2.36 -6.18
#